data_AF-A0A931EGI6-F1
#
_entry.id   AF-A0A931EGI6-F1
#
_cell.length_a   1.000
_cell.length_b   1.000
_cell.length_c   1.000
_cell.angle_alpha   90.00
_cell.angle_beta   90.00
_cell.angle_gamma   90.00
#
_symmetry.space_group_name_H-M   'P 1'
#
loop_
_entity.id
_entity.type
_entity.pdbx_description
1 polymer ?
#
loop_
_entity_poly.entity_id
_entity_poly.type
_entity_poly.pdbx_seq_one_letter_code
_entity_poly.pdbx_strand_id
1 'polypeptide(L)'
;MAIWFKDFERAFDEFFEDALLSRWRRTADWHDAIVRDCGDRFELELSVGVEPEGLEVEVIGNEIVVRHRGGKLDGQFRFPASIESDSVRARWSEGMLQIIAPKRRSRRVPVEKLG
;
A
#
# COMPACT_ATOMS: atom_id res chain seq x y z
N MET A 1 12.26 -25.82 -6.34
CA MET A 1 10.93 -26.16 -6.90
C MET A 1 10.17 -24.84 -7.03
N ALA A 2 10.11 -24.30 -8.24
CA ALA A 2 9.71 -22.91 -8.51
C ALA A 2 8.57 -22.91 -9.53
N ILE A 3 7.32 -22.94 -9.05
CA ILE A 3 6.11 -22.80 -9.90
C ILE A 3 4.95 -22.28 -9.02
N TRP A 4 4.97 -21.00 -8.60
CA TRP A 4 3.79 -20.35 -8.00
C TRP A 4 3.87 -18.81 -7.99
N PHE A 5 4.26 -18.19 -9.11
CA PHE A 5 4.21 -16.72 -9.23
C PHE A 5 3.73 -16.23 -10.61
N LYS A 6 3.86 -17.04 -11.66
CA LYS A 6 3.55 -16.60 -13.04
C LYS A 6 2.06 -16.62 -13.43
N ASP A 7 1.21 -17.35 -12.72
CA ASP A 7 -0.23 -17.37 -13.03
C ASP A 7 -1.01 -16.27 -12.30
N PHE A 8 -0.43 -15.65 -11.27
CA PHE A 8 -1.07 -14.57 -10.50
C PHE A 8 -0.96 -13.20 -11.20
N GLU A 9 0.15 -12.94 -11.90
CA GLU A 9 0.34 -11.70 -12.67
C GLU A 9 -0.63 -11.60 -13.86
N ARG A 10 -1.01 -12.73 -14.49
CA ARG A 10 -1.91 -12.72 -15.66
C ARG A 10 -3.40 -12.62 -15.30
N ALA A 11 -3.81 -13.11 -14.13
CA ALA A 11 -5.19 -12.99 -13.67
C ALA A 11 -5.51 -11.58 -13.13
N PHE A 12 -4.48 -10.80 -12.78
CA PHE A 12 -4.61 -9.42 -12.34
C PHE A 12 -4.83 -8.46 -13.52
N ASP A 13 -4.13 -8.60 -14.65
CA ASP A 13 -4.26 -7.63 -15.74
C ASP A 13 -5.66 -7.62 -16.42
N GLU A 14 -6.36 -8.76 -16.52
CA GLU A 14 -7.68 -8.83 -17.17
C GLU A 14 -8.87 -8.54 -16.23
N PHE A 15 -8.72 -8.74 -14.91
CA PHE A 15 -9.82 -8.56 -13.96
C PHE A 15 -9.88 -7.15 -13.35
N PHE A 16 -8.85 -6.33 -13.60
CA PHE A 16 -8.66 -5.03 -12.96
C PHE A 16 -9.27 -3.85 -13.74
N GLU A 17 -9.59 -3.97 -15.04
CA GLU A 17 -10.11 -2.82 -15.79
C GLU A 17 -11.60 -2.54 -15.51
N ASP A 18 -12.47 -3.55 -15.44
CA ASP A 18 -13.93 -3.31 -15.31
C ASP A 18 -14.44 -3.23 -13.87
N ALA A 19 -13.81 -3.97 -12.94
CA ALA A 19 -14.26 -4.02 -11.54
C ALA A 19 -13.69 -2.87 -10.69
N LEU A 20 -12.50 -2.36 -11.03
CA LEU A 20 -11.88 -1.30 -10.25
C LEU A 20 -12.58 0.04 -10.48
N LEU A 21 -12.91 0.45 -11.71
CA LEU A 21 -13.46 1.80 -11.96
C LEU A 21 -14.76 2.09 -11.17
N SER A 22 -15.52 1.07 -10.79
CA SER A 22 -16.76 1.24 -10.02
C SER A 22 -16.59 1.29 -8.49
N ARG A 23 -15.48 0.80 -7.92
CA ARG A 23 -15.23 0.80 -6.46
C ARG A 23 -14.50 2.05 -5.94
N TRP A 24 -13.97 2.90 -6.83
CA TRP A 24 -13.20 4.11 -6.50
C TRP A 24 -14.01 5.25 -5.84
N ARG A 25 -15.29 5.00 -5.49
CA ARG A 25 -16.19 5.95 -4.82
C ARG A 25 -16.49 5.65 -3.36
N ARG A 26 -15.89 4.62 -2.76
CA ARG A 26 -15.98 4.40 -1.30
C ARG A 26 -14.60 4.36 -0.70
N THR A 27 -14.03 5.55 -0.53
CA THR A 27 -13.11 5.83 0.57
C THR A 27 -13.81 5.38 1.85
N ALA A 28 -13.44 4.23 2.41
CA ALA A 28 -13.78 4.00 3.82
C ALA A 28 -12.87 4.96 4.59
N ASP A 29 -13.48 6.03 5.07
CA ASP A 29 -12.84 7.11 5.81
C ASP A 29 -12.25 6.55 7.11
N TRP A 30 -10.98 6.16 7.09
CA TRP A 30 -10.23 6.08 8.33
C TRP A 30 -9.96 7.51 8.80
N HIS A 31 -10.90 8.05 9.56
CA HIS A 31 -10.94 9.45 9.96
C HIS A 31 -9.71 9.88 10.79
N ASP A 32 -9.04 8.92 11.46
CA ASP A 32 -7.89 9.16 12.33
C ASP A 32 -6.54 8.71 11.74
N ALA A 33 -6.45 8.59 10.41
CA ALA A 33 -5.20 8.28 9.75
C ALA A 33 -4.26 9.49 9.71
N ILE A 34 -3.04 9.33 10.23
CA ILE A 34 -2.00 10.36 10.15
C ILE A 34 -0.89 9.85 9.23
N VAL A 35 -0.59 10.61 8.17
CA VAL A 35 0.54 10.37 7.27
C VAL A 35 1.59 11.45 7.50
N ARG A 36 2.83 11.06 7.82
CA ARG A 36 3.97 11.96 7.93
C ARG A 36 5.02 11.64 6.86
N ASP A 37 5.55 12.69 6.25
CA ASP A 37 6.74 12.60 5.41
C ASP A 37 7.98 12.88 6.26
N CYS A 38 8.84 11.87 6.45
CA CYS A 38 10.05 11.94 7.25
C CYS A 38 11.33 12.09 6.40
N GLY A 39 11.20 12.56 5.15
CA GLY A 39 12.32 12.74 4.23
C GLY A 39 12.66 11.46 3.46
N ASP A 40 13.18 10.44 4.15
CA ASP A 40 13.61 9.16 3.56
C ASP A 40 12.53 8.07 3.57
N ARG A 41 11.44 8.30 4.28
CA ARG A 41 10.30 7.38 4.43
C ARG A 41 9.02 8.14 4.69
N PHE A 42 7.90 7.46 4.49
CA PHE A 42 6.61 7.85 5.02
C PHE A 42 6.29 7.03 6.27
N GLU A 43 5.66 7.67 7.24
CA GLU A 43 5.13 7.02 8.43
C GLU A 43 3.61 7.20 8.43
N LEU A 44 2.88 6.10 8.45
CA LEU A 44 1.42 6.04 8.48
C LEU A 44 0.98 5.48 9.83
N GLU A 45 0.14 6.22 10.53
CA GLU A 45 -0.41 5.85 11.83
C GLU A 45 -1.93 5.78 11.75
N LEU A 46 -2.50 4.68 12.25
CA LEU A 46 -3.91 4.36 12.11
C LEU A 46 -4.45 3.82 13.43
N SER A 47 -5.52 4.45 13.94
CA SER A 47 -6.31 3.87 15.03
C SER A 47 -7.23 2.80 14.47
N VAL A 48 -6.91 1.53 14.70
CA VAL A 48 -7.60 0.39 14.07
C VAL A 48 -8.67 -0.24 14.96
N GLY A 49 -8.59 -0.06 16.29
CA GLY A 49 -9.62 -0.50 17.25
C GLY A 49 -9.88 -2.01 17.27
N VAL A 50 -9.03 -2.78 16.59
CA VAL A 50 -9.12 -4.23 16.41
C VAL A 50 -7.76 -4.86 16.65
N GLU A 51 -7.79 -6.13 17.00
CA GLU A 51 -6.59 -6.97 17.19
C GLU A 51 -5.88 -7.25 15.85
N PRO A 52 -4.55 -7.44 15.86
CA PRO A 52 -3.76 -7.55 14.64
C PRO A 52 -4.08 -8.79 13.79
N GLU A 53 -4.60 -9.87 14.37
CA GLU A 53 -4.97 -11.10 13.65
C GLU A 53 -6.08 -10.88 12.62
N GLY A 54 -6.89 -9.83 12.84
CA GLY A 54 -7.94 -9.39 11.94
C GLY A 54 -7.46 -8.41 10.87
N LEU A 55 -6.19 -8.01 10.84
CA LEU A 55 -5.67 -7.00 9.91
C LEU A 55 -4.83 -7.61 8.81
N GLU A 56 -4.99 -7.07 7.60
CA GLU A 56 -4.15 -7.34 6.45
C GLU A 56 -3.62 -6.02 5.90
N VAL A 57 -2.32 -5.98 5.61
CA VAL A 57 -1.66 -4.83 4.97
C VAL A 57 -1.09 -5.30 3.63
N GLU A 58 -1.51 -4.65 2.56
CA GLU A 58 -1.10 -4.94 1.19
C GLU A 58 -0.41 -3.70 0.60
N VAL A 59 0.67 -3.91 -0.15
CA VAL A 59 1.40 -2.85 -0.83
C VAL A 59 1.18 -3.01 -2.34
N ILE A 60 0.57 -2.01 -2.98
CA ILE A 60 0.23 -2.04 -4.40
C ILE A 60 0.89 -0.82 -5.08
N GLY A 61 2.02 -1.04 -5.74
CA GLY A 61 2.77 0.04 -6.39
C GLY A 61 3.22 1.11 -5.38
N ASN A 62 2.52 2.24 -5.37
CA ASN A 62 2.79 3.35 -4.43
C ASN A 62 1.68 3.59 -3.40
N GLU A 63 0.93 2.54 -3.12
CA GLU A 63 -0.21 2.58 -2.23
C GLU A 63 -0.08 1.51 -1.15
N ILE A 64 -0.56 1.84 0.03
CA ILE A 64 -0.80 0.87 1.09
C ILE A 64 -2.30 0.72 1.26
N VAL A 65 -2.76 -0.52 1.15
CA VAL A 65 -4.14 -0.90 1.43
C VAL A 65 -4.15 -1.69 2.73
N VAL A 66 -5.04 -1.33 3.64
CA VAL A 66 -5.21 -2.02 4.91
C VAL A 66 -6.65 -2.51 4.97
N ARG A 67 -6.84 -3.79 5.27
CA ARG A 67 -8.16 -4.43 5.32
C ARG A 67 -8.37 -5.12 6.65
N HIS A 68 -9.62 -5.13 7.09
CA HIS A 68 -10.06 -6.00 8.18
C HIS A 68 -10.64 -7.31 7.61
N ARG A 69 -10.17 -8.46 8.14
CA ARG A 69 -10.74 -9.80 7.90
C ARG A 69 -12.17 -9.86 8.45
N GLY A 70 -13.11 -9.55 7.58
CA GLY A 70 -14.52 -9.30 7.94
C GLY A 70 -15.19 -8.27 7.02
N GLY A 71 -14.44 -7.64 6.12
CA GLY A 71 -14.97 -6.93 4.94
C GLY A 71 -15.64 -5.59 5.20
N LYS A 72 -15.57 -5.07 6.43
CA LYS A 72 -16.23 -3.82 6.83
C LYS A 72 -15.34 -2.58 6.79
N LEU A 73 -14.01 -2.75 6.73
CA LEU A 73 -13.07 -1.64 6.86
C LEU A 73 -11.89 -1.83 5.91
N ASP A 74 -11.79 -0.92 4.94
CA ASP A 74 -10.74 -0.84 3.94
C ASP A 74 -10.16 0.58 3.96
N GLY A 75 -8.89 0.75 4.34
CA GLY A 75 -8.16 2.01 4.23
C GLY A 75 -7.18 1.96 3.05
N GLN A 76 -7.15 3.01 2.22
CA GLN A 76 -6.20 3.12 1.10
C GLN A 76 -5.42 4.42 1.20
N PHE A 77 -4.09 4.31 1.17
CA PHE A 77 -3.17 5.42 1.36
C PHE A 77 -2.21 5.51 0.18
N ARG A 78 -2.38 6.52 -0.67
CA ARG A 78 -1.49 6.80 -1.80
C ARG A 78 -0.40 7.77 -1.40
N PHE A 79 0.85 7.39 -1.62
CA PHE A 79 1.99 8.27 -1.36
C PHE A 79 2.33 9.15 -2.57
N PRO A 80 2.90 10.35 -2.36
CA PRO A 80 3.30 11.24 -3.46
C PRO A 80 4.61 10.82 -4.15
N ALA A 81 5.44 10.00 -3.50
CA ALA A 81 6.70 9.48 -4.06
C ALA A 81 6.74 7.96 -3.93
N SER A 82 7.37 7.28 -4.89
CA SER A 82 7.49 5.81 -4.90
C SER A 82 8.11 5.28 -3.61
N ILE A 83 7.54 4.20 -3.08
CA ILE A 83 8.05 3.47 -1.92
C ILE A 83 8.83 2.20 -2.32
N GLU A 84 9.75 1.76 -1.47
CA GLU A 84 10.38 0.43 -1.55
C GLU A 84 9.46 -0.59 -0.88
N SER A 85 8.59 -1.21 -1.68
CA SER A 85 7.56 -2.17 -1.25
C SER A 85 8.12 -3.31 -0.39
N ASP A 86 9.27 -3.88 -0.76
CA ASP A 86 9.88 -5.01 -0.06
C ASP A 86 10.45 -4.64 1.32
N SER A 87 10.63 -3.33 1.56
CA SER A 87 11.17 -2.77 2.80
C SER A 87 10.08 -2.19 3.72
N VAL A 88 8.81 -2.25 3.32
CA VAL A 88 7.68 -1.77 4.13
C VAL A 88 7.54 -2.63 5.38
N ARG A 89 7.27 -1.98 6.52
CA ARG A 89 7.07 -2.66 7.81
C ARG A 89 5.81 -2.16 8.49
N ALA A 90 5.03 -3.08 9.03
CA ALA A 90 3.87 -2.78 9.86
C ALA A 90 4.13 -3.25 11.30
N ARG A 91 3.67 -2.46 12.27
CA ARG A 91 3.72 -2.75 13.71
C ARG A 91 2.39 -2.37 14.32
N TRP A 92 1.89 -3.21 15.20
CA TRP A 92 0.67 -2.94 15.95
C TRP A 92 0.99 -2.84 17.44
N SER A 93 0.38 -1.88 18.12
CA SER A 93 0.48 -1.72 19.58
C SER A 93 -0.77 -1.00 20.10
N GLU A 94 -1.42 -1.56 21.12
CA GLU A 94 -2.54 -0.93 21.85
C GLU A 94 -3.65 -0.36 20.93
N GLY A 95 -4.02 -1.10 19.88
CA GLY A 95 -5.07 -0.67 18.93
C GLY A 95 -4.61 0.36 17.90
N MET A 96 -3.31 0.65 17.83
CA MET A 96 -2.68 1.53 16.85
C MET A 96 -1.81 0.71 15.89
N LEU A 97 -2.02 0.90 14.59
CA LEU A 97 -1.20 0.34 13.51
C LEU A 97 -0.26 1.43 12.99
N GLN A 98 1.03 1.19 13.10
CA GLN A 98 2.08 2.01 12.52
C GLN A 98 2.68 1.29 11.31
N ILE A 99 2.74 1.97 10.18
CA ILE A 99 3.34 1.47 8.95
C ILE A 99 4.45 2.41 8.51
N ILE A 100 5.64 1.85 8.29
CA ILE A 100 6.82 2.56 7.82
C ILE A 100 7.05 2.15 6.38
N ALA A 101 7.01 3.12 5.47
CA ALA A 101 7.20 2.92 4.03
C ALA A 101 8.42 3.71 3.54
N PRO A 102 9.60 3.07 3.40
CA PRO A 102 10.79 3.72 2.89
C PRO A 102 10.58 4.24 1.48
N LYS A 103 11.09 5.43 1.16
CA LYS A 103 11.04 5.97 -0.20
C LYS A 103 12.06 5.29 -1.08
N ARG A 104 11.66 4.97 -2.30
CA ARG A 104 12.58 4.47 -3.33
C ARG A 104 13.51 5.58 -3.75
N ARG A 105 14.82 5.36 -3.63
CA ARG A 105 15.83 6.32 -4.09
C ARG A 105 15.72 6.47 -5.60
N SER A 106 15.39 7.68 -6.05
CA SER A 106 15.40 8.01 -7.47
C SER A 106 16.81 8.36 -7.92
N ARG A 107 17.19 7.87 -9.10
CA ARG A 107 18.42 8.27 -9.78
C ARG A 107 18.05 9.06 -11.03
N ARG A 108 18.74 10.19 -11.24
CA ARG A 108 18.67 10.91 -12.51
C ARG A 108 19.47 10.14 -13.55
N VAL A 109 18.84 9.84 -14.69
CA VAL A 109 19.50 9.21 -15.83
C VAL A 109 19.85 10.31 -16.84
N PRO A 110 21.08 10.36 -17.36
CA PRO A 110 21.44 11.31 -18.41
C PRO A 110 20.63 10.99 -19.68
N VAL A 111 20.18 12.02 -20.39
CA VAL A 111 19.48 11.88 -21.66
C VAL A 111 20.51 11.88 -22.78
N GLU A 112 20.58 10.81 -23.55
CA GLU A 112 21.42 10.72 -24.75
C GLU A 112 20.61 11.09 -25.99
N LYS A 113 21.23 11.84 -26.90
CA LYS A 113 20.61 12.20 -28.18
C LYS A 113 20.73 11.00 -29.12
N LEU A 114 19.60 10.50 -29.63
CA LEU A 114 19.57 9.55 -30.74
C LEU A 114 20.13 10.25 -31.99
N GLY A 115 21.23 9.70 -32.52
CA GLY A 115 21.87 10.11 -33.77
C GLY A 115 21.22 9.50 -34.99
#